data_AF-A0A327J9I0-F1
#
_entry.id   AF-A0A327J9I0-F1
#
_cell.length_a   1.000
_cell.length_b   1.000
_cell.length_c   1.000
_cell.angle_alpha   90.00
_cell.angle_beta   90.00
_cell.angle_gamma   90.00
#
_symmetry.space_group_name_H-M   'P 1'
#
loop_
_entity.id
_entity.type
_entity.pdbx_description
1 polymer ?
#
loop_
_entity_poly.entity_id
_entity_poly.type
_entity_poly.pdbx_seq_one_letter_code
_entity_poly.pdbx_strand_id
1 'polypeptide(L)'
;MEFKLINPDTFVKVIEFNYDDLQKWITEQVEKYKDLSYTDETIKDAKEDRAALNKFRERIDAARKDVKKRYLEPYNNFEEKVKKLLTLIEEPTAAIDAQVKEYEERKKVEKEEQIKEYFNAVVGDLSKLLSYDKIFDKKWLNATTNIKAVQTQIDQIIEKVKFDLQTIKDLKSEWELTLIDTYLQTLDIAAALREKTRLEERQKELQQMPETEEVQALNQVVEDNKKVETQEPVKIYTRKFWVKGTAEQLKTLGQYMKEHGIEYGGIE
;
A
#
# COMPACT_ATOMS: atom_id res chain seq x y z
N MET A 1 -24.38 -30.89 11.38
CA MET A 1 -25.83 -30.70 11.12
C MET A 1 -25.96 -29.86 9.87
N GLU A 2 -26.92 -30.16 9.00
CA GLU A 2 -27.18 -29.39 7.78
C GLU A 2 -28.40 -28.49 8.00
N PHE A 3 -28.36 -27.27 7.45
CA PHE A 3 -29.53 -26.41 7.41
C PHE A 3 -30.60 -27.01 6.50
N LYS A 4 -31.79 -27.28 7.03
CA LYS A 4 -32.92 -27.87 6.30
C LYS A 4 -34.17 -27.04 6.52
N LEU A 5 -34.82 -26.66 5.42
CA LEU A 5 -36.14 -26.02 5.46
C LEU A 5 -37.22 -27.11 5.57
N ILE A 6 -38.18 -26.92 6.46
CA ILE A 6 -39.32 -27.83 6.63
C ILE A 6 -40.56 -27.14 6.03
N ASN A 7 -41.21 -27.78 5.06
CA ASN A 7 -42.44 -27.35 4.37
C ASN A 7 -42.39 -25.97 3.65
N PRO A 8 -41.42 -25.71 2.76
CA PRO A 8 -41.39 -24.47 1.99
C PRO A 8 -42.59 -24.29 1.05
N ASP A 9 -43.36 -25.34 0.73
CA ASP A 9 -44.45 -25.27 -0.25
C ASP A 9 -45.81 -24.78 0.29
N THR A 10 -45.89 -24.49 1.59
CA THR A 10 -47.14 -24.04 2.25
C THR A 10 -47.48 -22.56 2.03
N PHE A 11 -46.64 -21.83 1.27
CA PHE A 11 -46.92 -20.45 0.90
C PHE A 11 -48.12 -20.36 -0.05
N VAL A 12 -49.08 -19.47 0.26
CA VAL A 12 -50.20 -19.17 -0.63
C VAL A 12 -49.65 -18.60 -1.94
N LYS A 13 -49.89 -19.28 -3.06
CA LYS A 13 -49.34 -18.92 -4.38
C LYS A 13 -50.16 -17.83 -5.09
N VAL A 14 -51.44 -17.68 -4.75
CA VAL A 14 -52.38 -16.71 -5.35
C VAL A 14 -53.28 -16.14 -4.25
N ILE A 15 -53.42 -14.81 -4.19
CA ILE A 15 -54.37 -14.14 -3.31
C ILE A 15 -55.67 -13.93 -4.08
N GLU A 16 -56.68 -14.74 -3.76
CA GLU A 16 -58.02 -14.57 -4.31
C GLU A 16 -58.81 -13.53 -3.50
N PHE A 17 -59.55 -12.69 -4.20
CA PHE A 17 -60.50 -11.74 -3.61
C PHE A 17 -61.64 -11.50 -4.61
N ASN A 18 -62.72 -10.88 -4.15
CA ASN A 18 -63.92 -10.60 -4.93
C ASN A 18 -63.71 -9.43 -5.92
N TYR A 19 -62.70 -9.54 -6.77
CA TYR A 19 -62.30 -8.50 -7.71
C TYR A 19 -63.45 -8.11 -8.65
N ASP A 20 -64.11 -9.07 -9.29
CA ASP A 20 -65.17 -8.80 -10.26
C ASP A 20 -66.37 -8.08 -9.62
N ASP A 21 -66.78 -8.53 -8.42
CA ASP A 21 -67.86 -7.90 -7.66
C ASP A 21 -67.49 -6.47 -7.23
N LEU A 22 -66.27 -6.28 -6.71
CA LEU A 22 -65.78 -4.96 -6.31
C LEU A 22 -65.63 -4.03 -7.52
N GLN A 23 -65.09 -4.52 -8.63
CA GLN A 23 -64.92 -3.73 -9.85
C GLN A 23 -66.27 -3.27 -10.39
N LYS A 24 -67.25 -4.18 -10.47
CA LYS A 24 -68.60 -3.86 -10.93
C LYS A 24 -69.26 -2.83 -10.02
N TRP A 25 -69.26 -3.08 -8.71
CA TRP A 25 -69.86 -2.17 -7.73
C TRP A 25 -69.19 -0.79 -7.75
N ILE A 26 -67.84 -0.72 -7.78
CA ILE A 26 -67.11 0.55 -7.88
C ILE A 26 -67.50 1.29 -9.16
N THR A 27 -67.54 0.60 -10.30
CA THR A 27 -67.89 1.19 -11.60
C THR A 27 -69.29 1.80 -11.55
N GLU A 28 -70.28 1.07 -11.03
CA GLU A 28 -71.65 1.57 -10.85
C GLU A 28 -71.72 2.76 -9.88
N GLN A 29 -70.97 2.71 -8.78
CA GLN A 29 -70.96 3.79 -7.78
C GLN A 29 -70.26 5.06 -8.27
N VAL A 30 -69.28 4.97 -9.17
CA VAL A 30 -68.61 6.16 -9.72
C VAL A 30 -69.28 6.72 -10.95
N GLU A 31 -70.08 5.93 -11.67
CA GLU A 31 -70.81 6.37 -12.86
C GLU A 31 -71.76 7.54 -12.56
N LYS A 32 -72.44 7.50 -11.41
CA LYS A 32 -73.29 8.60 -10.95
C LYS A 32 -72.55 9.93 -10.79
N TYR A 33 -71.22 9.93 -10.65
CA TYR A 33 -70.41 11.14 -10.51
C TYR A 33 -69.84 11.67 -11.83
N LYS A 34 -69.94 10.93 -12.95
CA LYS A 34 -69.34 11.35 -14.24
C LYS A 34 -70.03 12.55 -14.88
N ASP A 35 -71.35 12.66 -14.74
CA ASP A 35 -72.17 13.70 -15.38
C ASP A 35 -72.72 14.73 -14.38
N LEU A 36 -72.26 14.69 -13.12
CA LEU A 36 -72.65 15.64 -12.07
C LEU A 36 -71.82 16.92 -12.18
N SER A 37 -72.48 18.03 -12.51
CA SER A 37 -71.92 19.38 -12.33
C SER A 37 -72.36 19.92 -10.97
N TYR A 38 -71.43 20.00 -10.02
CA TYR A 38 -71.72 20.58 -8.71
C TYR A 38 -71.83 22.10 -8.81
N THR A 39 -72.84 22.66 -8.17
CA THR A 39 -73.12 24.11 -8.07
C THR A 39 -72.89 24.59 -6.64
N ASP A 40 -72.93 25.91 -6.41
CA ASP A 40 -72.74 26.49 -5.07
C ASP A 40 -73.75 25.94 -4.04
N GLU A 41 -74.94 25.55 -4.48
CA GLU A 41 -75.99 24.97 -3.64
C GLU A 41 -75.75 23.48 -3.31
N THR A 42 -75.03 22.73 -4.16
CA THR A 42 -74.79 21.28 -4.01
C THR A 42 -73.36 20.92 -3.57
N ILE A 43 -72.53 21.92 -3.29
CA ILE A 43 -71.12 21.73 -2.88
C ILE A 43 -70.96 20.95 -1.57
N LYS A 44 -71.97 20.96 -0.70
CA LYS A 44 -71.97 20.17 0.53
C LYS A 44 -72.00 18.68 0.20
N ASP A 45 -72.90 18.27 -0.69
CA ASP A 45 -73.07 16.88 -1.11
C ASP A 45 -71.81 16.38 -1.82
N ALA A 46 -71.18 17.22 -2.65
CA ALA A 46 -69.90 16.95 -3.29
C ALA A 46 -68.78 16.58 -2.28
N LYS A 47 -68.73 17.30 -1.14
CA LYS A 47 -67.74 17.04 -0.08
C LYS A 47 -68.02 15.73 0.64
N GLU A 48 -69.30 15.40 0.85
CA GLU A 48 -69.73 14.15 1.47
C GLU A 48 -69.41 12.94 0.57
N ASP A 49 -69.72 13.03 -0.72
CA ASP A 49 -69.40 11.99 -1.72
C ASP A 49 -67.88 11.76 -1.83
N ARG A 50 -67.08 12.83 -1.89
CA ARG A 50 -65.62 12.74 -1.87
C ARG A 50 -65.11 12.04 -0.61
N ALA A 51 -65.67 12.37 0.55
CA ALA A 51 -65.28 11.75 1.81
C ALA A 51 -65.65 10.25 1.85
N ALA A 52 -66.80 9.88 1.30
CA ALA A 52 -67.23 8.48 1.19
C ALA A 52 -66.29 7.66 0.28
N LEU A 53 -65.93 8.20 -0.90
CA LEU A 53 -64.99 7.57 -1.82
C LEU A 53 -63.59 7.41 -1.20
N ASN A 54 -63.10 8.45 -0.50
CA ASN A 54 -61.81 8.37 0.18
C ASN A 54 -61.80 7.31 1.29
N LYS A 55 -62.83 7.26 2.14
CA LYS A 55 -62.95 6.22 3.18
C LYS A 55 -62.97 4.82 2.58
N PHE A 56 -63.65 4.64 1.44
CA PHE A 56 -63.69 3.35 0.76
C PHE A 56 -62.32 2.96 0.17
N ARG A 57 -61.63 3.90 -0.49
CA ARG A 57 -60.24 3.70 -0.96
C ARG A 57 -59.31 3.30 0.17
N GLU A 58 -59.40 3.98 1.32
CA GLU A 58 -58.60 3.67 2.50
C GLU A 58 -58.84 2.25 3.01
N ARG A 59 -60.08 1.76 3.00
CA ARG A 59 -60.40 0.38 3.39
C ARG A 59 -59.75 -0.66 2.47
N ILE A 60 -59.77 -0.44 1.16
CA ILE A 60 -59.11 -1.33 0.18
C ILE A 60 -57.59 -1.34 0.42
N ASP A 61 -56.97 -0.17 0.59
CA ASP A 61 -55.53 -0.10 0.83
C ASP A 61 -55.13 -0.68 2.20
N ALA A 62 -55.97 -0.51 3.23
CA ALA A 62 -55.78 -1.15 4.53
C ALA A 62 -55.82 -2.68 4.41
N ALA A 63 -56.82 -3.24 3.72
CA ALA A 63 -56.91 -4.68 3.49
C ALA A 63 -55.68 -5.21 2.73
N ARG A 64 -55.20 -4.50 1.70
CA ARG A 64 -53.97 -4.83 0.97
C ARG A 64 -52.75 -4.86 1.91
N LYS A 65 -52.60 -3.86 2.77
CA LYS A 65 -51.50 -3.76 3.75
C LYS A 65 -51.55 -4.88 4.79
N ASP A 66 -52.74 -5.21 5.28
CA ASP A 66 -52.94 -6.29 6.25
C ASP A 66 -52.57 -7.66 5.66
N VAL A 67 -52.98 -7.94 4.41
CA VAL A 67 -52.59 -9.15 3.70
C VAL A 67 -51.07 -9.24 3.55
N LYS A 68 -50.41 -8.14 3.12
CA LYS A 68 -48.94 -8.07 3.04
C LYS A 68 -48.28 -8.37 4.39
N LYS A 69 -48.80 -7.78 5.47
CA LYS A 69 -48.27 -7.97 6.82
C LYS A 69 -48.36 -9.44 7.26
N ARG A 70 -49.53 -10.07 7.10
CA ARG A 70 -49.75 -11.49 7.44
C ARG A 70 -48.87 -12.43 6.63
N TYR A 71 -48.62 -12.11 5.37
CA TYR A 71 -47.79 -12.95 4.50
C TYR A 71 -46.29 -12.81 4.78
N LEU A 72 -45.84 -11.60 5.12
CA LEU A 72 -44.45 -11.35 5.52
C LEU A 72 -44.15 -11.80 6.96
N GLU A 73 -45.15 -11.94 7.82
CA GLU A 73 -44.95 -12.35 9.21
C GLU A 73 -44.23 -13.72 9.35
N PRO A 74 -44.60 -14.80 8.65
CA PRO A 74 -43.83 -16.04 8.63
C PRO A 74 -42.39 -15.86 8.15
N TYR A 75 -42.19 -15.06 7.10
CA TYR A 75 -40.86 -14.75 6.56
C TYR A 75 -40.00 -13.99 7.58
N ASN A 76 -40.52 -12.92 8.17
CA ASN A 76 -39.82 -12.10 9.15
C ASN A 76 -39.45 -12.93 10.39
N ASN A 77 -40.36 -13.79 10.87
CA ASN A 77 -40.08 -14.71 11.97
C ASN A 77 -39.00 -15.73 11.62
N PHE A 78 -39.01 -16.26 10.40
CA PHE A 78 -37.97 -17.14 9.89
C PHE A 78 -36.62 -16.41 9.79
N GLU A 79 -36.60 -15.23 9.18
CA GLU A 79 -35.42 -14.39 9.01
C GLU A 79 -34.80 -14.03 10.37
N GLU A 80 -35.62 -13.64 11.35
CA GLU A 80 -35.15 -13.33 12.70
C GLU A 80 -34.51 -14.55 13.38
N LYS A 81 -35.12 -15.73 13.24
CA LYS A 81 -34.55 -16.99 13.78
C LYS A 81 -33.23 -17.33 13.09
N VAL A 82 -33.15 -17.20 11.77
CA VAL A 82 -31.90 -17.43 11.02
C VAL A 82 -30.82 -16.45 11.46
N LYS A 83 -31.15 -15.15 11.57
CA LYS A 83 -30.21 -14.12 12.07
C LYS A 83 -29.68 -14.46 13.46
N LYS A 84 -30.54 -14.87 14.39
CA LYS A 84 -30.12 -15.34 15.73
C LYS A 84 -29.16 -16.52 15.63
N LEU A 85 -29.45 -17.51 14.78
CA LEU A 85 -28.55 -18.65 14.56
C LEU A 85 -27.19 -18.23 13.99
N LEU A 86 -27.17 -17.27 13.06
CA LEU A 86 -25.93 -16.74 12.49
C LEU A 86 -25.09 -16.01 13.56
N THR A 87 -25.71 -15.17 14.38
CA THR A 87 -25.03 -14.46 15.47
C THR A 87 -24.38 -15.41 16.48
N LEU A 88 -24.96 -16.59 16.74
CA LEU A 88 -24.34 -17.61 17.61
C LEU A 88 -23.02 -18.17 17.06
N ILE A 89 -22.79 -18.04 15.75
CA ILE A 89 -21.60 -18.57 15.06
C ILE A 89 -20.54 -17.48 14.85
N GLU A 90 -20.95 -16.21 14.79
CA GLU A 90 -20.06 -15.07 14.53
C GLU A 90 -18.93 -14.94 15.57
N GLU A 91 -19.27 -14.92 16.86
CA GLU A 91 -18.27 -14.73 17.93
C GLU A 91 -17.27 -15.89 18.00
N PRO A 92 -17.68 -17.18 18.05
CA PRO A 92 -16.74 -18.29 18.00
C PRO A 92 -15.86 -18.29 16.75
N THR A 93 -16.42 -17.94 15.58
CA THR A 93 -15.65 -17.88 14.32
C THR A 93 -14.58 -16.81 14.39
N ALA A 94 -14.91 -15.60 14.85
CA ALA A 94 -13.95 -14.52 15.03
C ALA A 94 -12.86 -14.87 16.05
N ALA A 95 -13.22 -15.55 17.14
CA ALA A 95 -12.27 -16.00 18.15
C ALA A 95 -11.31 -17.06 17.60
N ILE A 96 -11.81 -18.03 16.81
CA ILE A 96 -10.98 -19.04 16.14
C ILE A 96 -10.04 -18.37 15.13
N ASP A 97 -10.55 -17.46 14.30
CA ASP A 97 -9.73 -16.74 13.31
C ASP A 97 -8.60 -15.94 13.97
N ALA A 98 -8.88 -15.30 15.10
CA ALA A 98 -7.86 -14.59 15.88
C ALA A 98 -6.77 -15.54 16.40
N GLN A 99 -7.16 -16.68 16.97
CA GLN A 99 -6.22 -17.69 17.46
C GLN A 99 -5.37 -18.30 16.33
N VAL A 100 -5.96 -18.55 15.16
CA VAL A 100 -5.23 -19.05 13.99
C VAL A 100 -4.19 -18.02 13.53
N LYS A 101 -4.56 -16.74 13.42
CA LYS A 101 -3.62 -15.66 13.05
C LYS A 101 -2.47 -15.52 14.04
N GLU A 102 -2.76 -15.56 15.34
CA GLU A 102 -1.74 -15.48 16.38
C GLU A 102 -0.79 -16.69 16.33
N TYR A 103 -1.34 -17.90 16.12
CA TYR A 103 -0.54 -19.10 15.93
C TYR A 103 0.39 -19.00 14.71
N GLU A 104 -0.15 -18.57 13.56
CA GLU A 104 0.62 -18.43 12.33
C GLU A 104 1.72 -17.37 12.45
N GLU A 105 1.43 -16.24 13.10
CA GLU A 105 2.42 -15.19 13.31
C GLU A 105 3.53 -15.65 14.26
N ARG A 106 3.17 -16.29 15.37
CA ARG A 106 4.16 -16.90 16.27
C ARG A 106 5.05 -17.89 15.52
N LYS A 107 4.47 -18.72 14.65
CA LYS A 107 5.25 -19.68 13.83
C LYS A 107 6.17 -19.00 12.83
N LYS A 108 5.81 -17.85 12.27
CA LYS A 108 6.71 -17.05 11.42
C LYS A 108 7.87 -16.48 12.22
N VAL A 109 7.60 -15.91 13.40
CA VAL A 109 8.63 -15.36 14.29
C VAL A 109 9.61 -16.44 14.74
N GLU A 110 9.11 -17.57 15.25
CA GLU A 110 9.94 -18.72 15.65
C GLU A 110 10.83 -19.20 14.49
N LYS A 111 10.28 -19.21 13.26
CA LYS A 111 11.03 -19.61 12.07
C LYS A 111 12.07 -18.57 11.67
N GLU A 112 11.75 -17.28 11.75
CA GLU A 112 12.69 -16.20 11.49
C GLU A 112 13.87 -16.24 12.48
N GLU A 113 13.58 -16.47 13.76
CA GLU A 113 14.58 -16.67 14.80
C GLU A 113 15.51 -17.84 14.47
N GLN A 114 14.96 -19.01 14.12
CA GLN A 114 15.78 -20.17 13.72
C GLN A 114 16.66 -19.90 12.50
N ILE A 115 16.15 -19.14 11.52
CA ILE A 115 16.93 -18.77 10.34
C ILE A 115 18.03 -17.77 10.73
N LYS A 116 17.74 -16.78 11.58
CA LYS A 116 18.73 -15.82 12.10
C LYS A 116 19.81 -16.51 12.91
N GLU A 117 19.44 -17.42 13.80
CA GLU A 117 20.37 -18.24 14.58
C GLU A 117 21.29 -19.05 13.65
N TYR A 118 20.72 -19.71 12.63
CA TYR A 118 21.50 -20.44 11.65
C TYR A 118 22.48 -19.53 10.91
N PHE A 119 22.01 -18.40 10.36
CA PHE A 119 22.85 -17.43 9.67
C PHE A 119 24.03 -16.98 10.54
N ASN A 120 23.75 -16.60 11.80
CA ASN A 120 24.78 -16.16 12.74
C ASN A 120 25.81 -17.27 13.04
N ALA A 121 25.38 -18.53 13.03
CA ALA A 121 26.29 -19.67 13.23
C ALA A 121 27.20 -19.94 12.01
N VAL A 122 26.74 -19.65 10.79
CA VAL A 122 27.47 -20.01 9.55
C VAL A 122 28.18 -18.84 8.86
N VAL A 123 27.82 -17.58 9.14
CA VAL A 123 28.37 -16.38 8.47
C VAL A 123 29.87 -16.20 8.69
N GLY A 124 30.39 -16.63 9.85
CA GLY A 124 31.83 -16.61 10.17
C GLY A 124 32.47 -15.22 10.00
N ASP A 125 33.59 -15.18 9.27
CA ASP A 125 34.39 -13.96 9.06
C ASP A 125 33.64 -12.85 8.32
N LEU A 126 32.56 -13.19 7.60
CA LEU A 126 31.72 -12.20 6.91
C LEU A 126 30.75 -11.48 7.84
N SER A 127 30.66 -11.83 9.12
CA SER A 127 29.71 -11.24 10.10
C SER A 127 29.75 -9.71 10.18
N LYS A 128 30.89 -9.08 9.86
CA LYS A 128 31.04 -7.62 9.83
C LYS A 128 30.63 -6.96 8.51
N LEU A 129 30.48 -7.75 7.44
CA LEU A 129 30.27 -7.27 6.08
C LEU A 129 28.90 -7.65 5.53
N LEU A 130 28.36 -8.80 5.95
CA LEU A 130 27.08 -9.34 5.51
C LEU A 130 26.15 -9.47 6.71
N SER A 131 25.03 -8.75 6.70
CA SER A 131 23.97 -8.87 7.71
C SER A 131 22.84 -9.78 7.22
N TYR A 132 22.07 -10.32 8.16
CA TYR A 132 20.86 -11.10 7.85
C TYR A 132 19.88 -10.32 6.97
N ASP A 133 19.62 -9.05 7.31
CA ASP A 133 18.65 -8.20 6.61
C ASP A 133 18.99 -8.00 5.13
N LYS A 134 20.28 -8.08 4.76
CA LYS A 134 20.73 -7.97 3.36
C LYS A 134 20.36 -9.16 2.50
N ILE A 135 20.21 -10.34 3.09
CA ILE A 135 19.95 -11.59 2.37
C ILE A 135 18.53 -12.11 2.60
N PHE A 136 17.80 -11.50 3.54
CA PHE A 136 16.47 -11.95 3.94
C PHE A 136 15.48 -11.93 2.77
N ASP A 137 14.82 -13.07 2.54
CA ASP A 137 13.67 -13.18 1.66
C ASP A 137 12.41 -13.50 2.50
N LYS A 138 11.38 -12.65 2.37
CA LYS A 138 10.07 -12.83 3.01
C LYS A 138 9.46 -14.21 2.74
N LYS A 139 9.73 -14.81 1.57
CA LYS A 139 9.25 -16.15 1.21
C LYS A 139 9.81 -17.25 2.10
N TRP A 140 10.94 -17.02 2.77
CA TRP A 140 11.49 -17.97 3.75
C TRP A 140 10.53 -18.21 4.92
N LEU A 141 9.72 -17.21 5.28
CA LEU A 141 8.77 -17.31 6.38
C LEU A 141 7.47 -18.02 6.03
N ASN A 142 7.23 -18.33 4.74
CA ASN A 142 6.02 -19.06 4.34
C ASN A 142 5.97 -20.44 5.02
N ALA A 143 4.78 -20.85 5.47
CA ALA A 143 4.58 -22.13 6.14
C ALA A 143 5.02 -23.34 5.30
N THR A 144 4.90 -23.24 3.97
CA THR A 144 5.29 -24.30 3.03
C THR A 144 6.79 -24.36 2.74
N THR A 145 7.55 -23.29 3.04
CA THR A 145 8.99 -23.26 2.76
C THR A 145 9.75 -24.11 3.77
N ASN A 146 10.51 -25.11 3.31
CA ASN A 146 11.30 -25.96 4.19
C ASN A 146 12.51 -25.23 4.78
N ILE A 147 12.72 -25.29 6.09
CA ILE A 147 13.85 -24.62 6.76
C ILE A 147 15.22 -25.09 6.23
N LYS A 148 15.39 -26.37 5.90
CA LYS A 148 16.63 -26.89 5.31
C LYS A 148 16.93 -26.29 3.94
N ALA A 149 15.89 -26.04 3.14
CA ALA A 149 16.07 -25.38 1.86
C ALA A 149 16.51 -23.92 2.04
N VAL A 150 16.00 -23.23 3.05
CA VAL A 150 16.45 -21.88 3.43
C VAL A 150 17.91 -21.90 3.90
N GLN A 151 18.27 -22.86 4.75
CA GLN A 151 19.65 -23.05 5.22
C GLN A 151 20.62 -23.25 4.05
N THR A 152 20.28 -24.12 3.09
CA THR A 152 21.08 -24.32 1.88
C THR A 152 21.19 -23.04 1.04
N GLN A 153 20.13 -22.24 0.93
CA GLN A 153 20.20 -20.94 0.23
C GLN A 153 21.14 -19.96 0.95
N ILE A 154 21.09 -19.91 2.29
CA ILE A 154 22.00 -19.09 3.08
C ILE A 154 23.46 -19.51 2.85
N ASP A 155 23.75 -20.80 2.89
CA ASP A 155 25.10 -21.33 2.64
C ASP A 155 25.59 -20.92 1.23
N GLN A 156 24.73 -21.07 0.22
CA GLN A 156 25.04 -20.68 -1.16
C GLN A 156 25.32 -19.18 -1.29
N ILE A 157 24.54 -18.34 -0.61
CA ILE A 157 24.75 -16.88 -0.61
C ILE A 157 26.09 -16.54 0.05
N ILE A 158 26.40 -17.13 1.21
CA ILE A 158 27.65 -16.91 1.93
C ILE A 158 28.85 -17.32 1.07
N GLU A 159 28.82 -18.50 0.46
CA GLU A 159 29.90 -18.98 -0.42
C GLU A 159 30.06 -18.10 -1.66
N LYS A 160 28.95 -17.66 -2.27
CA LYS A 160 28.99 -16.68 -3.37
C LYS A 160 29.65 -15.38 -2.92
N VAL A 161 29.28 -14.84 -1.76
CA VAL A 161 29.87 -13.60 -1.23
C VAL A 161 31.37 -13.74 -0.98
N LYS A 162 31.82 -14.86 -0.40
CA LYS A 162 33.25 -15.14 -0.23
C LYS A 162 33.97 -15.17 -1.58
N PHE A 163 33.42 -15.90 -2.55
CA PHE A 163 34.00 -16.03 -3.88
C PHE A 163 34.07 -14.69 -4.63
N ASP A 164 33.00 -13.91 -4.60
CA ASP A 164 32.94 -12.61 -5.27
C ASP A 164 33.93 -11.62 -4.64
N LEU A 165 34.02 -11.56 -3.31
CA LEU A 165 34.99 -10.71 -2.62
C LEU A 165 36.43 -11.12 -2.93
N GLN A 166 36.71 -12.43 -2.99
CA GLN A 166 38.02 -12.91 -3.41
C GLN A 166 38.32 -12.53 -4.86
N THR A 167 37.34 -12.67 -5.75
CA THR A 167 37.46 -12.26 -7.16
C THR A 167 37.82 -10.78 -7.27
N ILE A 168 37.16 -9.90 -6.50
CA ILE A 168 37.46 -8.46 -6.48
C ILE A 168 38.90 -8.19 -6.03
N LYS A 169 39.37 -8.88 -4.99
CA LYS A 169 40.76 -8.77 -4.51
C LYS A 169 41.77 -9.26 -5.55
N ASP A 170 41.46 -10.37 -6.23
CA ASP A 170 42.34 -10.96 -7.24
C ASP A 170 42.50 -10.09 -8.49
N LEU A 171 41.58 -9.14 -8.74
CA LEU A 171 41.72 -8.12 -9.78
C LEU A 171 42.91 -7.18 -9.54
N LYS A 172 43.41 -7.08 -8.29
CA LYS A 172 44.52 -6.20 -7.88
C LYS A 172 44.36 -4.77 -8.41
N SER A 173 43.13 -4.25 -8.36
CA SER A 173 42.80 -2.90 -8.83
C SER A 173 43.21 -1.85 -7.80
N GLU A 174 43.66 -0.68 -8.27
CA GLU A 174 43.91 0.50 -7.41
C GLU A 174 42.66 0.97 -6.66
N TRP A 175 41.47 0.59 -7.15
CA TRP A 175 40.17 0.98 -6.62
C TRP A 175 39.49 -0.11 -5.76
N GLU A 176 40.24 -1.12 -5.29
CA GLU A 176 39.70 -2.31 -4.60
C GLU A 176 38.62 -2.00 -3.54
N LEU A 177 38.88 -1.04 -2.65
CA LEU A 177 37.94 -0.68 -1.58
C LEU A 177 36.59 -0.16 -2.14
N THR A 178 36.61 0.63 -3.20
CA THR A 178 35.40 1.14 -3.86
C THR A 178 34.61 0.00 -4.51
N LEU A 179 35.32 -0.98 -5.08
CA LEU A 179 34.69 -2.15 -5.69
C LEU A 179 34.05 -3.06 -4.64
N ILE A 180 34.74 -3.28 -3.51
CA ILE A 180 34.20 -4.03 -2.36
C ILE A 180 32.96 -3.31 -1.79
N ASP A 181 33.01 -1.99 -1.62
CA ASP A 181 31.86 -1.22 -1.12
C ASP A 181 30.66 -1.33 -2.07
N THR A 182 30.88 -1.12 -3.38
CA THR A 182 29.85 -1.27 -4.41
C THR A 182 29.23 -2.67 -4.40
N TYR A 183 30.08 -3.69 -4.24
CA TYR A 183 29.62 -5.06 -4.10
C TYR A 183 28.79 -5.27 -2.83
N LEU A 184 29.24 -4.86 -1.65
CA LEU A 184 28.50 -5.08 -0.40
C LEU A 184 27.17 -4.30 -0.35
N GLN A 185 27.06 -3.21 -1.11
CA GLN A 185 25.79 -2.49 -1.27
C GLN A 185 24.77 -3.27 -2.10
N THR A 186 25.23 -4.00 -3.13
CA THR A 186 24.37 -4.59 -4.17
C THR A 186 24.30 -6.13 -4.15
N LEU A 187 25.29 -6.78 -3.53
CA LEU A 187 25.61 -8.21 -3.63
C LEU A 187 25.74 -8.70 -5.09
N ASP A 188 26.11 -7.79 -5.99
CA ASP A 188 26.25 -8.02 -7.43
C ASP A 188 27.67 -7.70 -7.92
N ILE A 189 28.41 -8.74 -8.29
CA ILE A 189 29.76 -8.60 -8.84
C ILE A 189 29.77 -7.85 -10.18
N ALA A 190 28.70 -7.95 -10.98
CA ALA A 190 28.61 -7.22 -12.24
C ALA A 190 28.47 -5.71 -12.01
N ALA A 191 27.85 -5.28 -10.91
CA ALA A 191 27.81 -3.88 -10.51
C ALA A 191 29.22 -3.38 -10.15
N ALA A 192 29.98 -4.15 -9.37
CA ALA A 192 31.36 -3.82 -9.04
C ALA A 192 32.26 -3.77 -10.28
N LEU A 193 32.13 -4.70 -11.22
CA LEU A 193 32.92 -4.70 -12.46
C LEU A 193 32.59 -3.51 -13.37
N ARG A 194 31.31 -3.12 -13.47
CA ARG A 194 30.91 -1.91 -14.19
C ARG A 194 31.51 -0.65 -13.57
N GLU A 195 31.52 -0.59 -12.23
CA GLU A 195 32.12 0.51 -11.49
C GLU A 195 33.64 0.58 -11.73
N LYS A 196 34.33 -0.56 -11.78
CA LYS A 196 35.74 -0.63 -12.16
C LYS A 196 35.98 0.01 -13.54
N THR A 197 35.22 -0.40 -14.56
CA THR A 197 35.37 0.16 -15.92
C THR A 197 35.19 1.67 -15.92
N ARG A 198 34.17 2.18 -15.21
CA ARG A 198 33.91 3.62 -15.09
C ARG A 198 35.10 4.38 -14.47
N LEU A 199 35.72 3.82 -13.44
CA LEU A 199 36.87 4.44 -12.77
C LEU A 199 38.11 4.43 -13.65
N GLU A 200 38.37 3.33 -14.37
CA GLU A 200 39.48 3.24 -15.32
C GLU A 200 39.33 4.20 -16.51
N GLU A 201 38.11 4.34 -17.04
CA GLU A 201 37.81 5.32 -18.10
C GLU A 201 38.06 6.75 -17.62
N ARG A 202 37.55 7.12 -16.43
CA ARG A 202 37.79 8.44 -15.83
C ARG A 202 39.28 8.70 -15.59
N GLN A 203 40.05 7.70 -15.15
CA GLN A 203 41.49 7.83 -14.94
C GLN A 203 42.24 8.02 -16.27
N LYS A 204 41.85 7.31 -17.32
CA LYS A 204 42.40 7.50 -18.68
C LYS A 204 42.07 8.88 -19.24
N GLU A 205 40.84 9.37 -19.06
CA GLU A 205 40.46 10.73 -19.46
C GLU A 205 41.33 11.78 -18.77
N LEU A 206 41.52 11.67 -17.45
CA LEU A 206 42.38 12.59 -16.70
C LEU A 206 43.87 12.53 -17.12
N GLN A 207 44.35 11.37 -17.58
CA GLN A 207 45.73 11.21 -18.07
C GLN A 207 45.89 11.65 -19.53
N GLN A 208 44.82 11.62 -20.33
CA GLN A 208 44.81 12.02 -21.74
C GLN A 208 44.41 13.48 -21.94
N MET A 209 43.88 14.16 -20.91
CA MET A 209 43.86 15.62 -20.89
C MET A 209 45.30 16.10 -21.01
N PRO A 210 45.68 16.73 -22.12
CA PRO A 210 47.04 17.20 -22.27
C PRO A 210 47.30 18.28 -21.20
N GLU A 211 48.54 18.34 -20.70
CA GLU A 211 49.09 19.46 -19.92
C GLU A 211 49.07 20.82 -20.69
N THR A 212 48.41 20.86 -21.85
CA THR A 212 48.01 22.07 -22.58
C THR A 212 46.60 22.40 -22.10
N GLU A 213 46.41 23.23 -21.09
CA GLU A 213 46.25 24.67 -21.33
C GLU A 213 46.75 25.55 -20.17
N GLU A 214 47.15 25.01 -19.01
CA GLU A 214 47.64 25.87 -17.92
C GLU A 214 49.09 26.33 -18.10
N VAL A 215 49.98 25.51 -18.69
CA VAL A 215 51.40 25.91 -18.85
C VAL A 215 51.62 26.90 -20.01
N GLN A 216 50.71 26.95 -20.99
CA GLN A 216 50.80 27.89 -22.13
C GLN A 216 49.99 29.17 -21.91
N ALA A 217 48.87 29.13 -21.16
CA ALA A 217 48.18 30.34 -20.74
C ALA A 217 48.99 31.15 -19.71
N LEU A 218 49.73 30.49 -18.81
CA LEU A 218 50.64 31.18 -17.88
C LEU A 218 51.86 31.81 -18.58
N ASN A 219 52.31 31.30 -19.73
CA ASN A 219 53.45 31.89 -20.46
C ASN A 219 53.08 33.05 -21.40
N GLN A 220 51.81 33.19 -21.81
CA GLN A 220 51.36 34.35 -22.63
C GLN A 220 50.99 35.58 -21.80
N VAL A 221 50.79 35.45 -20.49
CA VAL A 221 50.50 36.58 -19.58
C VAL A 221 51.78 37.16 -18.97
N VAL A 222 52.94 36.51 -19.15
CA VAL A 222 54.23 36.90 -18.53
C VAL A 222 55.05 37.89 -19.38
N GLU A 223 54.70 38.14 -20.64
CA GLU A 223 55.35 39.22 -21.43
C GLU A 223 54.84 40.62 -21.07
N ASP A 224 53.76 40.74 -20.29
CA ASP A 224 53.12 42.03 -20.01
C ASP A 224 52.80 42.23 -18.51
N ASN A 225 53.73 41.90 -17.61
CA ASN A 225 53.94 42.68 -16.38
C ASN A 225 55.13 42.17 -15.54
N LYS A 226 56.22 42.94 -15.58
CA LYS A 226 57.19 42.98 -14.49
C LYS A 226 56.50 43.57 -13.24
N LYS A 227 56.20 42.74 -12.23
CA LYS A 227 56.58 42.91 -10.80
C LYS A 227 55.63 42.16 -9.82
N VAL A 228 56.28 41.34 -8.99
CA VAL A 228 56.01 41.03 -7.57
C VAL A 228 55.15 39.79 -7.24
N GLU A 229 55.87 38.85 -6.59
CA GLU A 229 55.51 37.80 -5.62
C GLU A 229 54.65 36.58 -5.96
N THR A 230 55.38 35.45 -5.97
CA THR A 230 55.04 34.06 -5.73
C THR A 230 53.98 33.83 -4.64
N GLN A 231 52.84 33.20 -5.01
CA GLN A 231 52.11 32.26 -4.15
C GLN A 231 51.52 31.13 -5.02
N GLU A 232 51.65 29.89 -4.57
CA GLU A 232 51.24 28.66 -5.24
C GLU A 232 49.70 28.59 -5.45
N PRO A 233 49.19 28.01 -6.55
CA PRO A 233 47.75 27.95 -6.79
C PRO A 233 47.06 26.92 -5.88
N VAL A 234 46.20 27.39 -4.99
CA VAL A 234 45.35 26.55 -4.12
C VAL A 234 44.23 25.91 -4.94
N LYS A 235 44.18 24.57 -5.00
CA LYS A 235 43.12 23.80 -5.67
C LYS A 235 41.77 23.99 -4.95
N ILE A 236 40.74 24.41 -5.68
CA ILE A 236 39.37 24.62 -5.16
C ILE A 236 38.51 23.37 -5.42
N TYR A 237 37.78 22.91 -4.41
CA TYR A 237 36.88 21.75 -4.49
C TYR A 237 35.44 22.17 -4.19
N THR A 238 34.48 21.77 -5.03
CA THR A 238 33.05 22.08 -4.86
C THR A 238 32.26 20.83 -4.49
N ARG A 239 31.43 20.91 -3.45
CA ARG A 239 30.56 19.80 -3.00
C ARG A 239 29.15 20.30 -2.71
N LYS A 240 28.13 19.63 -3.26
CA LYS A 240 26.71 19.88 -2.94
C LYS A 240 26.29 19.05 -1.73
N PHE A 241 25.71 19.67 -0.71
CA PHE A 241 25.20 18.99 0.49
C PHE A 241 24.01 19.76 1.09
N TRP A 242 23.14 19.06 1.83
CA TRP A 242 22.02 19.66 2.54
C TRP A 242 22.23 19.55 4.05
N VAL A 243 21.72 20.52 4.82
CA VAL A 243 21.90 20.59 6.27
C VAL A 243 20.55 20.88 6.94
N LYS A 244 20.28 20.21 8.07
CA LYS A 244 19.06 20.42 8.87
C LYS A 244 19.43 20.76 10.30
N GLY A 245 18.91 21.87 10.82
CA GLY A 245 19.19 22.35 12.17
C GLY A 245 18.23 23.46 12.58
N THR A 246 18.42 23.99 13.79
CA THR A 246 17.67 25.16 14.29
C THR A 246 18.12 26.44 13.60
N ALA A 247 17.30 27.50 13.68
CA ALA A 247 17.61 28.79 13.04
C ALA A 247 18.95 29.39 13.51
N GLU A 248 19.30 29.22 14.79
CA GLU A 248 20.60 29.64 15.33
C GLU A 248 21.74 28.81 14.75
N GLN A 249 21.59 27.50 14.63
CA GLN A 249 22.63 26.62 14.06
C GLN A 249 22.93 26.93 12.60
N LEU A 250 21.90 27.19 11.80
CA LEU A 250 22.06 27.55 10.38
C LEU A 250 22.69 28.94 10.20
N LYS A 251 22.38 29.89 11.09
CA LYS A 251 22.99 31.22 11.08
C LYS A 251 24.48 31.15 11.45
N THR A 252 24.82 30.39 12.48
CA THR A 252 26.21 30.18 12.90
C THR A 252 27.02 29.46 11.82
N LEU A 253 26.42 28.47 11.14
CA LEU A 253 27.07 27.75 10.03
C LEU A 253 27.35 28.67 8.83
N GLY A 254 26.39 29.52 8.45
CA GLY A 254 26.60 30.50 7.38
C GLY A 254 27.68 31.53 7.72
N GLN A 255 27.74 31.97 8.99
CA GLN A 255 28.76 32.89 9.46
C GLN A 255 30.16 32.26 9.43
N TYR A 256 30.28 30.99 9.85
CA TYR A 256 31.51 30.21 9.75
C TYR A 256 32.00 30.07 8.31
N MET A 257 31.11 29.73 7.37
CA MET A 257 31.49 29.61 5.95
C MET A 257 31.99 30.94 5.38
N LYS A 258 31.34 32.06 5.74
CA LYS A 258 31.77 33.40 5.31
C LYS A 258 33.12 33.82 5.90
N GLU A 259 33.36 33.51 7.17
CA GLU A 259 34.61 33.82 7.88
C GLU A 259 35.80 33.04 7.31
N HIS A 260 35.55 31.81 6.83
CA HIS A 260 36.56 30.97 6.20
C HIS A 260 36.61 31.09 4.67
N GLY A 261 35.91 32.06 4.06
CA GLY A 261 35.95 32.30 2.62
C GLY A 261 35.35 31.19 1.76
N ILE A 262 34.44 30.39 2.32
CA ILE A 262 33.76 29.27 1.64
C ILE A 262 32.49 29.80 0.97
N GLU A 263 32.41 29.66 -0.35
CA GLU A 263 31.20 30.00 -1.11
C GLU A 263 30.09 28.97 -0.87
N TYR A 264 28.88 29.44 -0.55
CA TYR A 264 27.70 28.59 -0.34
C TYR A 264 26.47 29.15 -1.05
N GLY A 265 25.56 28.27 -1.47
CA GLY A 265 24.33 28.61 -2.19
C GLY A 265 23.19 27.62 -1.93
N GLY A 266 21.96 28.02 -2.24
CA GLY A 266 20.79 27.15 -2.12
C GLY A 266 20.79 26.06 -3.20
N ILE A 267 20.39 24.85 -2.83
CA ILE A 267 20.12 23.77 -3.79
C ILE A 267 18.65 23.94 -4.21
N GLU A 268 18.40 24.18 -5.50
CA GLU A 268 17.05 24.09 -6.11
C GLU A 268 16.52 22.66 -6.07
#